data_AF-A0A371CIN4-F1
#
_entry.id   AF-A0A371CIN4-F1
#
_cell.length_a   1.000
_cell.length_b   1.000
_cell.length_c   1.000
_cell.angle_alpha   90.00
_cell.angle_beta   90.00
_cell.angle_gamma   90.00
#
_symmetry.space_group_name_H-M   'P 1'
#
loop_
_entity.id
_entity.type
_entity.pdbx_description
1 polymer ?
#
loop_
_entity_poly.entity_id
_entity_poly.type
_entity_poly.pdbx_seq_one_letter_code
_entity_poly.pdbx_strand_id
1 'polypeptide(L)'
;MSDAPLSAARAFWSAKLELQLVAWRVAEAVKSLPEAPDSITVRRWNAGIGREIWTAVRACGICHVTQPAVPAAARESSPLVTTLLRHCRWIDRDLQFDLAGTDRNTLLRELAVPESYFGTLAGEHGYPRWWQWGADGPSDGICPTWWKNPPERVSPPLLVFEEDLEDVRTQSAYLLASR
;
A
#
# COMPACT_ATOMS: atom_id res chain seq x y z
N MET A 1 11.62 -31.77 6.34
CA MET A 1 10.43 -31.32 7.09
C MET A 1 10.05 -29.96 6.52
N SER A 2 8.80 -29.78 6.10
CA SER A 2 8.38 -28.60 5.30
C SER A 2 8.10 -27.40 6.21
N ASP A 3 8.88 -26.33 6.07
CA ASP A 3 8.67 -25.03 6.73
C ASP A 3 7.50 -24.21 6.14
N ALA A 4 6.75 -24.77 5.19
CA ALA A 4 5.71 -24.08 4.42
C ALA A 4 4.56 -23.46 5.25
N PRO A 5 4.08 -24.05 6.36
CA PRO A 5 3.02 -23.42 7.16
C PRO A 5 3.50 -22.15 7.87
N LEU A 6 4.77 -22.13 8.29
CA LEU A 6 5.38 -20.99 8.99
C LEU A 6 5.68 -19.84 8.02
N SER A 7 6.08 -20.13 6.78
CA SER A 7 6.29 -19.10 5.76
C SER A 7 4.98 -18.45 5.31
N ALA A 8 3.91 -19.22 5.15
CA ALA A 8 2.59 -18.68 4.80
C ALA A 8 1.99 -17.82 5.93
N ALA A 9 2.08 -18.26 7.18
CA ALA A 9 1.63 -17.45 8.32
C ALA A 9 2.43 -16.13 8.45
N ARG A 10 3.75 -16.18 8.23
CA ARG A 10 4.59 -14.97 8.21
C ARG A 10 4.18 -14.02 7.09
N ALA A 11 3.98 -14.53 5.88
CA ALA A 11 3.51 -13.74 4.74
C ALA A 11 2.15 -13.07 5.01
N PHE A 12 1.22 -13.77 5.68
CA PHE A 12 -0.05 -13.20 6.11
C PHE A 12 0.15 -11.99 7.03
N TRP A 13 0.93 -12.15 8.10
CA TRP A 13 1.14 -11.07 9.07
C TRP A 13 1.93 -9.90 8.49
N SER A 14 2.94 -10.17 7.66
CA SER A 14 3.67 -9.12 6.93
C SER A 14 2.75 -8.34 5.99
N ALA A 15 1.87 -9.02 5.24
CA ALA A 15 0.89 -8.34 4.39
C ALA A 15 -0.15 -7.55 5.20
N LYS A 16 -0.59 -8.09 6.35
CA LYS A 16 -1.52 -7.38 7.24
C LYS A 16 -0.90 -6.11 7.83
N LEU A 17 0.38 -6.16 8.19
CA LEU A 17 1.15 -5.00 8.61
C LEU A 17 1.29 -3.97 7.47
N GLU A 18 1.58 -4.42 6.25
CA GLU A 18 1.68 -3.56 5.07
C GLU A 18 0.37 -2.81 4.80
N LEU A 19 -0.78 -3.48 4.95
CA LEU A 19 -2.10 -2.86 4.82
C LEU A 19 -2.30 -1.71 5.82
N GLN A 20 -1.94 -1.94 7.08
CA GLN A 20 -2.02 -0.93 8.13
C GLN A 20 -1.05 0.23 7.86
N LEU A 21 0.17 -0.08 7.40
CA LEU A 21 1.18 0.90 7.08
C LEU A 21 0.72 1.79 5.91
N VAL A 22 0.13 1.22 4.86
CA VAL A 22 -0.46 1.99 3.75
C VAL A 22 -1.52 2.95 4.26
N ALA A 23 -2.45 2.49 5.10
CA ALA A 23 -3.50 3.36 5.65
C ALA A 23 -2.92 4.53 6.44
N TRP A 24 -1.94 4.25 7.31
CA TRP A 24 -1.23 5.27 8.06
C TRP A 24 -0.51 6.27 7.13
N ARG A 25 0.22 5.78 6.11
CA ARG A 25 0.92 6.64 5.13
C ARG A 25 -0.03 7.55 4.37
N VAL A 26 -1.17 7.02 3.92
CA VAL A 26 -2.19 7.83 3.23
C VAL A 26 -2.76 8.87 4.19
N ALA A 27 -3.04 8.52 5.45
CA ALA A 27 -3.50 9.48 6.44
C ALA A 27 -2.46 10.59 6.72
N GLU A 28 -1.19 10.24 6.89
CA GLU A 28 -0.11 11.21 7.10
C GLU A 28 0.10 12.12 5.88
N ALA A 29 0.01 11.56 4.66
CA ALA A 29 0.06 12.35 3.45
C ALA A 29 -1.10 13.35 3.38
N VAL A 30 -2.34 12.93 3.71
CA VAL A 30 -3.51 13.81 3.71
C VAL A 30 -3.37 14.93 4.75
N LYS A 31 -2.83 14.63 5.95
CA LYS A 31 -2.55 15.64 6.99
C LYS A 31 -1.45 16.62 6.59
N SER A 32 -0.45 16.12 5.85
CA SER A 32 0.73 16.89 5.45
C SER A 32 0.52 17.69 4.17
N LEU A 33 -0.65 17.58 3.52
CA LEU A 33 -0.97 18.40 2.37
C LEU A 33 -0.98 19.89 2.79
N PRO A 34 -0.26 20.78 2.07
CA PRO A 34 -0.30 22.21 2.34
C PRO A 34 -1.72 22.77 2.31
N GLU A 35 -1.98 23.86 3.03
CA GLU A 35 -3.30 24.51 3.09
C GLU A 35 -3.76 25.02 1.72
N ALA A 36 -2.83 25.60 0.94
CA ALA A 36 -3.04 26.09 -0.41
C ALA A 36 -2.08 25.40 -1.40
N PRO A 37 -2.29 24.11 -1.72
CA PRO A 37 -1.41 23.37 -2.60
C PRO A 37 -1.67 23.80 -4.06
N ASP A 38 -0.60 23.97 -4.83
CA ASP A 38 -0.71 24.17 -6.27
C ASP A 38 -1.11 22.86 -6.99
N SER A 39 -1.45 22.98 -8.28
CA SER A 39 -1.94 21.85 -9.07
C SER A 39 -0.90 20.72 -9.17
N ILE A 40 0.40 21.05 -9.21
CA ILE A 40 1.46 20.04 -9.28
C ILE A 40 1.61 19.28 -7.96
N THR A 41 1.48 19.96 -6.82
CA THR A 41 1.47 19.35 -5.48
C THR A 41 0.30 18.39 -5.33
N VAL A 42 -0.91 18.80 -5.73
CA VAL A 42 -2.09 17.92 -5.73
C VAL A 42 -1.86 16.69 -6.62
N ARG A 43 -1.28 16.85 -7.82
CA ARG A 43 -0.96 15.72 -8.71
C ARG A 43 0.07 14.76 -8.10
N ARG A 44 1.11 15.28 -7.43
CA ARG A 44 2.10 14.45 -6.71
C ARG A 44 1.46 13.64 -5.60
N TRP A 45 0.57 14.26 -4.81
CA TRP A 45 -0.16 13.57 -3.76
C TRP A 45 -1.09 12.49 -4.31
N ASN A 46 -1.87 12.78 -5.33
CA ASN A 46 -2.75 11.79 -5.97
C ASN A 46 -1.94 10.61 -6.53
N ALA A 47 -0.80 10.89 -7.19
CA ALA A 47 0.08 9.83 -7.69
C ALA A 47 0.70 9.00 -6.55
N GLY A 48 1.18 9.65 -5.49
CA GLY A 48 1.74 8.99 -4.31
C GLY A 48 0.71 8.08 -3.64
N ILE A 49 -0.47 8.62 -3.29
CA ILE A 49 -1.58 7.86 -2.71
C ILE A 49 -1.99 6.71 -3.63
N GLY A 50 -2.09 6.95 -4.93
CA GLY A 50 -2.44 5.91 -5.88
C GLY A 50 -1.46 4.72 -5.88
N ARG A 51 -0.15 5.00 -5.76
CA ARG A 51 0.86 3.94 -5.62
C ARG A 51 0.69 3.17 -4.31
N GLU A 52 0.38 3.86 -3.21
CA GLU A 52 0.09 3.20 -1.93
C GLU A 52 -1.13 2.27 -2.01
N ILE A 53 -2.17 2.68 -2.73
CA ILE A 53 -3.37 1.87 -2.93
C ILE A 53 -3.05 0.58 -3.71
N TRP A 54 -2.16 0.64 -4.70
CA TRP A 54 -1.67 -0.57 -5.37
C TRP A 54 -0.94 -1.51 -4.42
N THR A 55 -0.11 -0.97 -3.52
CA THR A 55 0.55 -1.75 -2.46
C THR A 55 -0.49 -2.43 -1.56
N ALA A 56 -1.54 -1.71 -1.18
CA ALA A 56 -2.65 -2.27 -0.40
C ALA A 56 -3.41 -3.37 -1.15
N VAL A 57 -3.70 -3.19 -2.45
CA VAL A 57 -4.35 -4.22 -3.28
C VAL A 57 -3.49 -5.50 -3.33
N ARG A 58 -2.17 -5.37 -3.52
CA ARG A 58 -1.24 -6.50 -3.47
C ARG A 58 -1.26 -7.21 -2.12
N ALA A 59 -1.13 -6.45 -1.02
CA ALA A 59 -1.12 -7.00 0.33
C ALA A 59 -2.44 -7.69 0.68
N CYS A 60 -3.58 -7.16 0.22
CA CYS A 60 -4.89 -7.80 0.34
C CYS A 60 -4.91 -9.18 -0.35
N GLY A 61 -4.38 -9.26 -1.57
CA GLY A 61 -4.22 -10.53 -2.28
C GLY A 61 -3.37 -11.55 -1.52
N ILE A 62 -2.24 -11.12 -0.95
CA ILE A 62 -1.37 -12.00 -0.13
C ILE A 62 -2.12 -12.49 1.12
N CYS A 63 -2.80 -11.60 1.85
CA CYS A 63 -3.64 -11.98 2.99
C CYS A 63 -4.70 -13.02 2.58
N HIS A 64 -5.36 -12.82 1.43
CA HIS A 64 -6.41 -13.71 0.96
C HIS A 64 -5.90 -15.12 0.63
N VAL A 65 -4.73 -15.25 0.01
CA VAL A 65 -4.18 -16.58 -0.34
C VAL A 65 -3.53 -17.28 0.86
N THR A 66 -2.98 -16.53 1.80
CA THR A 66 -2.28 -17.08 2.97
C THR A 66 -3.16 -17.23 4.22
N GLN A 67 -4.40 -16.73 4.20
CA GLN A 67 -5.35 -16.84 5.32
C GLN A 67 -5.56 -18.27 5.89
N PRO A 68 -5.46 -19.39 5.12
CA PRO A 68 -5.64 -20.72 5.71
C PRO A 68 -4.57 -21.07 6.74
N ALA A 69 -3.38 -20.44 6.66
CA ALA A 69 -2.26 -20.66 7.56
C ALA A 69 -2.40 -19.95 8.92
N VAL A 70 -3.44 -19.13 9.12
CA VAL A 70 -3.67 -18.39 10.37
C VAL A 70 -5.04 -18.71 11.00
N PRO A 71 -5.23 -18.48 12.32
CA PRO A 71 -6.50 -18.70 13.00
C PRO A 71 -7.64 -17.87 12.40
N ALA A 72 -8.87 -18.39 12.42
CA ALA A 72 -10.03 -17.72 11.83
C ALA A 72 -10.26 -16.30 12.35
N ALA A 73 -10.03 -16.06 13.65
CA ALA A 73 -10.13 -14.74 14.27
C ALA A 73 -9.14 -13.70 13.68
N ALA A 74 -8.02 -14.15 13.11
CA ALA A 74 -7.04 -13.27 12.48
C ALA A 74 -7.40 -12.89 11.03
N ARG A 75 -8.32 -13.62 10.39
CA ARG A 75 -8.66 -13.51 8.96
C ARG A 75 -9.56 -12.32 8.61
N GLU A 76 -9.94 -11.52 9.60
CA GLU A 76 -10.80 -10.36 9.38
C GLU A 76 -10.27 -9.47 8.24
N SER A 77 -11.14 -9.23 7.26
CA SER A 77 -10.90 -8.33 6.13
C SER A 77 -10.56 -6.95 6.67
N SER A 78 -9.42 -6.38 6.25
CA SER A 78 -9.10 -5.01 6.63
C SER A 78 -10.05 -4.05 5.92
N PRO A 79 -10.92 -3.29 6.64
CA PRO A 79 -11.83 -2.33 6.01
C PRO A 79 -11.07 -1.20 5.30
N LEU A 80 -9.78 -1.02 5.63
CA LEU A 80 -8.89 0.03 5.10
C LEU A 80 -8.80 0.00 3.58
N VAL A 81 -8.68 -1.19 2.97
CA VAL A 81 -8.60 -1.31 1.50
C VAL A 81 -9.91 -0.89 0.86
N THR A 82 -11.03 -1.36 1.41
CA THR A 82 -12.37 -1.01 0.91
C THR A 82 -12.65 0.49 1.07
N THR A 83 -12.18 1.10 2.15
CA THR A 83 -12.21 2.57 2.33
C THR A 83 -11.40 3.26 1.24
N LEU A 84 -10.12 2.90 1.06
CA LEU A 84 -9.26 3.53 0.05
C LEU A 84 -9.82 3.39 -1.38
N LEU A 85 -10.33 2.20 -1.72
CA LEU A 85 -10.90 1.92 -3.03
C LEU A 85 -12.20 2.68 -3.30
N ARG A 86 -12.98 3.04 -2.27
CA ARG A 86 -14.19 3.88 -2.42
C ARG A 86 -13.89 5.29 -2.93
N HIS A 87 -12.67 5.77 -2.70
CA HIS A 87 -12.20 7.09 -3.17
C HIS A 87 -11.43 7.02 -4.50
N CYS A 88 -11.37 5.84 -5.12
CA CYS A 88 -10.69 5.63 -6.40
C CYS A 88 -11.67 5.58 -7.56
N ARG A 89 -11.25 6.12 -8.70
CA ARG A 89 -11.85 5.86 -10.00
C ARG A 89 -10.95 4.93 -10.80
N TRP A 90 -11.55 3.91 -11.39
CA TRP A 90 -10.88 2.97 -12.28
C TRP A 90 -11.06 3.40 -13.74
N ILE A 91 -9.96 3.42 -14.48
CA ILE A 91 -9.94 3.62 -15.93
C ILE A 91 -9.06 2.52 -16.51
N ASP A 92 -9.69 1.51 -17.10
CA ASP A 92 -9.04 0.26 -17.53
C ASP A 92 -8.26 -0.39 -16.37
N ARG A 93 -6.94 -0.47 -16.49
CA ARG A 93 -6.04 -1.02 -15.46
C ARG A 93 -5.45 0.05 -14.55
N ASP A 94 -5.73 1.32 -14.79
CA ASP A 94 -5.16 2.43 -14.03
C ASP A 94 -6.14 2.89 -12.95
N LEU A 95 -5.59 3.31 -11.81
CA LEU A 95 -6.35 3.96 -10.76
C LEU A 95 -6.08 5.46 -10.75
N GLN A 96 -7.13 6.21 -10.45
CA GLN A 96 -7.09 7.64 -10.19
C GLN A 96 -7.65 7.88 -8.79
N PHE A 97 -6.92 8.66 -8.00
CA PHE A 97 -7.38 9.16 -6.70
C PHE A 97 -7.63 10.65 -6.82
N ASP A 98 -8.77 11.13 -6.31
CA ASP A 98 -9.11 12.55 -6.30
C ASP A 98 -9.12 13.10 -4.87
N LEU A 99 -7.96 13.61 -4.43
CA LEU A 99 -7.82 14.24 -3.13
C LEU A 99 -8.60 15.56 -2.99
N ALA A 100 -8.93 16.23 -4.10
CA ALA A 100 -9.66 17.50 -4.07
C ALA A 100 -11.15 17.28 -3.84
N GLY A 101 -11.73 16.23 -4.45
CA GLY A 101 -13.11 15.82 -4.26
C GLY A 101 -13.38 14.96 -3.02
N THR A 102 -12.33 14.54 -2.30
CA THR A 102 -12.47 13.65 -1.13
C THR A 102 -12.71 14.42 0.17
N ASP A 103 -13.73 14.01 0.95
CA ASP A 103 -13.88 14.45 2.35
C ASP A 103 -12.73 13.91 3.21
N ARG A 104 -11.75 14.79 3.44
CA ARG A 104 -10.53 14.47 4.18
C ARG A 104 -10.81 14.10 5.63
N ASN A 105 -11.83 14.68 6.27
CA ASN A 105 -12.13 14.40 7.67
C ASN A 105 -12.69 12.99 7.84
N THR A 106 -13.58 12.58 6.92
CA THR A 106 -14.10 11.22 6.89
C THR A 106 -12.98 10.23 6.57
N LEU A 107 -12.16 10.51 5.55
CA LEU A 107 -11.03 9.65 5.19
C LEU A 107 -10.06 9.44 6.36
N LEU A 108 -9.66 10.52 7.05
CA LEU A 108 -8.74 10.44 8.20
C LEU A 108 -9.31 9.62 9.36
N ARG A 109 -10.63 9.70 9.59
CA ARG A 109 -11.31 8.91 10.61
C ARG A 109 -11.31 7.42 10.25
N GLU A 110 -11.58 7.09 8.99
CA GLU A 110 -11.63 5.70 8.53
C GLU A 110 -10.24 5.05 8.42
N LEU A 111 -9.19 5.84 8.19
CA LEU A 111 -7.80 5.38 8.12
C LEU A 111 -7.03 5.50 9.45
N ALA A 112 -7.73 5.75 10.57
CA ALA A 112 -7.09 5.93 11.86
C ALA A 112 -6.41 4.63 12.33
N VAL A 113 -5.08 4.56 12.18
CA VAL A 113 -4.25 3.49 12.71
C VAL A 113 -3.26 4.10 13.73
N PRO A 114 -3.19 3.59 14.97
CA PRO A 114 -2.24 4.12 15.96
C PRO A 114 -0.80 3.88 15.53
N GLU A 115 0.04 4.91 15.59
CA GLU A 115 1.46 4.83 15.21
C GLU A 115 2.24 3.78 16.02
N SER A 116 1.82 3.53 17.26
CA SER A 116 2.40 2.51 18.13
C SER A 116 2.35 1.09 17.54
N TYR A 117 1.48 0.81 16.56
CA TYR A 117 1.44 -0.47 15.86
C TYR A 117 2.71 -0.76 15.04
N PHE A 118 3.44 0.27 14.64
CA PHE A 118 4.55 0.14 13.69
C PHE A 118 5.92 0.15 14.37
N GLY A 119 6.01 0.55 15.64
CA GLY A 119 7.28 0.68 16.35
C GLY A 119 8.28 1.54 15.54
N THR A 120 9.48 1.00 15.30
CA THR A 120 10.55 1.69 14.53
C THR A 120 10.31 1.71 13.02
N LEU A 121 9.36 0.91 12.49
CA LEU A 121 9.06 0.84 11.06
C LEU A 121 8.46 2.15 10.52
N ALA A 122 7.86 2.96 11.38
CA ALA A 122 7.34 4.27 11.01
C ALA A 122 8.44 5.31 10.75
N GLY A 123 9.71 5.08 11.14
CA GLY A 123 10.76 6.10 11.13
C GLY A 123 12.16 5.66 10.73
N GLU A 124 12.72 4.61 11.33
CA GLU A 124 14.17 4.33 11.24
C GLU A 124 14.54 3.42 10.06
N HIS A 125 13.59 2.66 9.51
CA HIS A 125 13.86 1.56 8.56
C HIS A 125 13.55 1.90 7.08
N GLY A 126 13.65 3.18 6.69
CA GLY A 126 13.84 3.54 5.27
C GLY A 126 12.60 3.45 4.36
N TYR A 127 11.38 3.47 4.89
CA TYR A 127 10.21 3.71 4.04
C TYR A 127 10.14 5.20 3.68
N PRO A 128 10.13 5.56 2.37
CA PRO A 128 10.18 6.95 1.97
C PRO A 128 8.92 7.69 2.41
N ARG A 129 9.08 8.67 3.31
CA ARG A 129 8.03 9.63 3.71
C ARG A 129 7.83 10.66 2.60
N TRP A 130 7.38 10.20 1.45
CA TRP A 130 7.32 11.01 0.24
C TRP A 130 6.46 12.27 0.39
N TRP A 131 5.49 12.27 1.31
CA TRP A 131 4.67 13.44 1.63
C TRP A 131 5.44 14.55 2.36
N GLN A 132 6.69 14.30 2.78
CA GLN A 132 7.60 15.29 3.35
C GLN A 132 8.58 15.85 2.30
N TRP A 133 8.56 15.33 1.07
CA TRP A 133 9.48 15.77 0.02
C TRP A 133 9.09 17.14 -0.52
N GLY A 134 10.10 17.96 -0.81
CA GLY A 134 9.93 19.25 -1.47
C GLY A 134 9.70 19.12 -2.98
N ALA A 135 9.65 20.26 -3.67
CA ALA A 135 9.48 20.28 -5.13
C ALA A 135 10.58 19.50 -5.89
N ASP A 136 11.78 19.45 -5.32
CA ASP A 136 12.95 18.78 -5.88
C ASP A 136 12.98 17.26 -5.58
N GLY A 137 12.14 16.79 -4.66
CA GLY A 137 12.05 15.39 -4.23
C GLY A 137 12.73 15.10 -2.89
N PRO A 138 13.24 13.87 -2.68
CA PRO A 138 13.93 13.52 -1.44
C PRO A 138 15.20 14.35 -1.25
N SER A 139 15.57 14.63 0.01
CA SER A 139 16.81 15.31 0.37
C SER A 139 18.05 14.52 -0.02
N ASP A 140 17.95 13.19 0.05
CA ASP A 140 19.04 12.26 -0.23
C ASP A 140 18.60 11.22 -1.27
N GLY A 141 19.48 10.94 -2.24
CA GLY A 141 19.26 9.91 -3.26
C GLY A 141 18.59 10.41 -4.55
N ILE A 142 18.14 9.46 -5.37
CA ILE A 142 17.56 9.74 -6.69
C ILE A 142 16.07 10.08 -6.55
N CYS A 143 15.69 11.29 -6.99
CA CYS A 143 14.30 11.69 -7.07
C CYS A 143 13.56 10.90 -8.17
N PRO A 144 12.49 10.16 -7.84
CA PRO A 144 11.83 9.27 -8.79
C PRO A 144 11.05 10.04 -9.85
N THR A 145 10.97 9.48 -11.05
CA THR A 145 10.33 10.16 -12.21
C THR A 145 8.87 10.52 -11.96
N TRP A 146 8.12 9.71 -11.22
CA TRP A 146 6.73 10.00 -10.86
C TRP A 146 6.61 11.21 -9.92
N TRP A 147 7.66 11.61 -9.21
CA TRP A 147 7.64 12.83 -8.40
C TRP A 147 7.85 14.08 -9.26
N LYS A 148 8.81 14.02 -10.19
CA LYS A 148 9.10 15.12 -11.11
C LYS A 148 7.98 15.32 -12.13
N ASN A 149 7.47 14.22 -12.67
CA ASN A 149 6.42 14.15 -13.66
C ASN A 149 5.28 13.25 -13.15
N PRO A 150 4.45 13.72 -12.22
CA PRO A 150 3.37 12.93 -11.66
C PRO A 150 2.36 12.55 -12.75
N PRO A 151 2.04 11.26 -12.90
CA PRO A 151 1.01 10.84 -13.82
C PRO A 151 -0.37 11.21 -13.27
N GLU A 152 -1.36 11.37 -14.15
CA GLU A 152 -2.74 11.65 -13.73
C GLU A 152 -3.43 10.41 -13.15
N ARG A 153 -2.99 9.24 -13.59
CA ARG A 153 -3.47 7.92 -13.18
C ARG A 153 -2.29 6.98 -13.04
N VAL A 154 -2.39 6.05 -12.12
CA VAL A 154 -1.30 5.16 -11.73
C VAL A 154 -1.66 3.74 -12.16
N SER A 155 -0.91 3.20 -13.11
CA SER A 155 -0.94 1.77 -13.42
C SER A 155 -0.39 0.95 -12.25
N PRO A 156 -0.69 -0.35 -12.14
CA PRO A 156 -0.04 -1.19 -11.15
C PRO A 156 1.47 -1.03 -11.29
N PRO A 157 2.21 -0.80 -10.20
CA PRO A 157 3.66 -0.72 -10.29
C PRO A 157 4.15 -1.99 -10.98
N LEU A 158 5.08 -1.84 -11.93
CA LEU A 158 5.85 -2.97 -12.43
C LEU A 158 6.44 -3.64 -11.21
N LEU A 159 5.93 -4.82 -10.92
CA LEU A 159 6.45 -5.61 -9.85
C LEU A 159 7.82 -6.03 -10.35
N VAL A 160 8.87 -5.40 -9.83
CA VAL A 160 10.23 -5.91 -9.96
C VAL A 160 10.20 -7.25 -9.22
N PHE A 161 9.90 -8.30 -9.96
CA PHE A 161 9.80 -9.65 -9.48
C PHE A 161 10.83 -10.45 -10.23
N GLU A 162 11.69 -11.16 -9.51
CA GLU A 162 12.18 -12.42 -10.05
C GLU A 162 12.38 -13.44 -8.94
N GLU A 163 12.94 -13.07 -7.78
CA GLU A 163 13.25 -14.08 -6.73
C GLU A 163 12.09 -14.35 -5.73
N ASP A 164 11.20 -13.39 -5.46
CA ASP A 164 10.14 -13.56 -4.42
C ASP A 164 8.82 -14.21 -4.90
N LEU A 165 8.66 -14.47 -6.21
CA LEU A 165 7.44 -15.09 -6.76
C LEU A 165 7.55 -16.59 -7.02
N GLU A 166 8.76 -17.15 -7.15
CA GLU A 166 8.95 -18.56 -7.44
C GLU A 166 8.41 -19.46 -6.31
N ASP A 167 8.52 -19.02 -5.06
CA ASP A 167 8.02 -19.74 -3.88
C ASP A 167 6.49 -19.83 -3.83
N VAL A 168 5.77 -18.81 -4.31
CA VAL A 168 4.29 -18.82 -4.31
C VAL A 168 3.74 -19.68 -5.45
N ARG A 169 4.44 -19.70 -6.60
CA ARG A 169 4.05 -20.48 -7.79
C ARG A 169 4.28 -21.98 -7.63
N THR A 170 5.39 -22.39 -7.01
CA THR A 170 5.67 -23.81 -6.76
C THR A 170 4.73 -24.42 -5.71
N GLN A 171 4.35 -23.66 -4.67
CA GLN A 171 3.46 -24.16 -3.62
C GLN A 171 1.98 -24.28 -4.05
N SER A 172 1.51 -23.38 -4.91
CA SER A 172 0.14 -23.43 -5.43
C SER A 172 -0.06 -24.59 -6.41
N ALA A 173 0.97 -24.95 -7.18
CA ALA A 173 0.92 -26.10 -8.10
C ALA A 173 0.89 -27.44 -7.36
N TYR A 174 1.57 -27.56 -6.22
CA TYR A 174 1.60 -28.80 -5.43
C TYR A 174 0.25 -29.13 -4.78
N LEU A 175 -0.51 -28.11 -4.36
CA LEU A 175 -1.84 -28.25 -3.75
C LEU A 175 -2.95 -28.61 -4.75
N LEU A 176 -2.73 -28.35 -6.05
CA LEU A 176 -3.65 -28.73 -7.12
C LEU A 176 -3.33 -30.10 -7.73
N ALA A 177 -2.08 -30.58 -7.60
CA ALA A 177 -1.65 -31.89 -8.08
C ALA A 177 -1.86 -33.03 -7.06
N SER A 178 -2.29 -32.73 -5.84
CA SER A 178 -2.49 -33.70 -4.75
C SER A 178 -3.97 -33.94 -4.40
N ARG A 179 -4.87 -33.74 -5.36
CA ARG A 179 -6.25 -34.22 -5.32
C ARG A 179 -6.45 -35.43 -6.21
#